data_AF-A0A0R3SFJ5-F1
#
_entry.id   AF-A0A0R3SFJ5-F1
#
_cell.length_a   1.000
_cell.length_b   1.000
_cell.length_c   1.000
_cell.angle_alpha   90.00
_cell.angle_beta   90.00
_cell.angle_gamma   90.00
#
_symmetry.space_group_name_H-M   'P 1'
#
loop_
_entity.id
_entity.type
_entity.pdbx_description
1 polymer ?
#
loop_
_entity_poly.entity_id
_entity_poly.type
_entity_poly.pdbx_seq_one_letter_code
_entity_poly.pdbx_strand_id
1 'polypeptide(L)'
;MPATQIYVRPSTDIDNKLKETFADNKDSKVILLLESSTDIETGDSWDESCCKVESMLEPLLDQAPESTMFMMVEVGNKDAWKEDSNMFKKHKVFQLKAIPTLLVLTSPESVAKRVEGPACLDKKVLSELFN
;
A
#
# COMPACT_ATOMS: atom_id res chain seq x y z
N MET A 1 18.75 -2.38 -9.81
CA MET A 1 18.56 -1.76 -8.49
C MET A 1 17.12 -2.04 -8.07
N PRO A 2 16.85 -2.25 -6.78
CA PRO A 2 15.50 -2.60 -6.30
C PRO A 2 14.51 -1.43 -6.44
N ALA A 3 13.21 -1.72 -6.35
CA ALA A 3 12.16 -0.71 -6.37
C ALA A 3 12.36 0.38 -5.31
N THR A 4 11.94 1.61 -5.62
CA THR A 4 11.96 2.71 -4.64
C THR A 4 10.82 2.51 -3.65
N GLN A 5 11.15 2.38 -2.36
CA GLN A 5 10.19 2.15 -1.28
C GLN A 5 9.97 3.44 -0.48
N ILE A 6 8.71 3.88 -0.39
CA ILE A 6 8.29 5.08 0.34
C ILE A 6 7.35 4.64 1.48
N TYR A 7 7.73 4.91 2.71
CA TYR A 7 6.88 4.62 3.86
C TYR A 7 6.16 5.88 4.34
N VAL A 8 4.84 5.81 4.43
CA VAL A 8 3.94 6.91 4.77
C VAL A 8 3.14 6.52 6.01
N ARG A 9 3.43 7.21 7.11
CA ARG A 9 2.66 7.11 8.35
C ARG A 9 1.27 7.72 8.19
N PRO A 10 0.30 7.43 9.08
CA PRO A 10 -1.04 7.99 9.00
C PRO A 10 -1.00 9.48 9.34
N SER A 11 -0.66 10.30 8.34
CA SER A 11 -0.81 11.74 8.33
C SER A 11 -1.66 12.12 7.12
N THR A 12 -2.33 13.26 7.20
CA THR A 12 -3.23 13.81 6.17
C THR A 12 -2.56 14.15 4.83
N ASP A 13 -1.26 13.88 4.66
CA ASP A 13 -0.44 14.30 3.52
C ASP A 13 -0.27 13.22 2.44
N ILE A 14 -1.02 12.11 2.50
CA ILE A 14 -0.91 11.06 1.50
C ILE A 14 -1.19 11.55 0.06
N ASP A 15 -2.18 12.43 -0.12
CA ASP A 15 -2.50 13.00 -1.43
C ASP A 15 -1.34 13.85 -1.99
N ASN A 16 -0.67 14.61 -1.11
CA ASN A 16 0.51 15.39 -1.49
C ASN A 16 1.65 14.46 -1.88
N LYS A 17 1.88 13.41 -1.08
CA LYS A 17 2.95 12.44 -1.34
C LYS A 17 2.73 11.68 -2.64
N LEU A 18 1.48 11.34 -2.97
CA LEU A 18 1.13 10.75 -4.24
C LEU A 18 1.40 11.71 -5.39
N LYS A 19 0.97 12.97 -5.28
CA LYS A 19 1.23 13.98 -6.32
C LYS A 19 2.73 14.17 -6.56
N GLU A 20 3.54 14.25 -5.51
CA GLU A 20 5.00 14.32 -5.63
C GLU A 20 5.56 13.07 -6.32
N THR A 21 5.19 11.88 -5.86
CA THR A 21 5.67 10.61 -6.42
C THR A 21 5.36 10.50 -7.91
N PHE A 22 4.14 10.87 -8.33
CA PHE A 22 3.73 10.88 -9.74
C PHE A 22 4.38 12.01 -10.55
N ALA A 23 4.69 13.16 -9.93
CA ALA A 23 5.35 14.27 -10.60
C ALA A 23 6.83 13.96 -10.92
N ASP A 24 7.53 13.34 -9.97
CA ASP A 24 8.92 12.91 -10.12
C ASP A 24 9.05 11.67 -11.04
N ASN A 25 8.01 10.82 -11.11
CA ASN A 25 8.09 9.51 -11.77
C ASN A 25 6.97 9.28 -12.79
N LYS A 26 6.94 10.10 -13.84
CA LYS A 26 5.86 10.13 -14.87
C LYS A 26 5.64 8.83 -15.65
N ASP A 27 6.65 7.99 -15.77
CA ASP A 27 6.60 6.71 -16.49
C ASP A 27 6.70 5.48 -15.55
N SER A 28 6.65 5.71 -14.24
CA SER A 28 6.80 4.63 -13.25
C SER A 28 5.46 4.10 -12.77
N LYS A 29 5.44 2.80 -12.48
CA LYS A 29 4.29 2.11 -11.90
C LYS A 29 4.25 2.39 -10.40
N VAL A 30 3.19 3.04 -9.92
CA VAL A 30 3.02 3.34 -8.50
C VAL A 30 2.11 2.30 -7.85
N ILE A 31 2.65 1.54 -6.90
CA ILE A 31 1.96 0.49 -6.16
C ILE A 31 1.87 0.93 -4.71
N LEU A 32 0.66 0.99 -4.16
CA LEU A 32 0.40 1.32 -2.77
C LEU A 32 -0.02 0.05 -2.02
N LEU A 33 0.63 -0.21 -0.88
CA LEU A 33 0.14 -1.12 0.14
C LEU A 33 -0.48 -0.30 1.26
N LEU A 34 -1.77 -0.52 1.53
CA LEU A 34 -2.46 0.02 2.69
C LEU A 34 -2.64 -1.10 3.72
N GLU A 35 -2.04 -0.91 4.89
CA GLU A 35 -1.95 -1.95 5.92
C GLU A 35 -2.13 -1.41 7.33
N SER A 36 -2.21 -2.31 8.31
CA SER A 36 -2.25 -1.95 9.73
C SER A 36 -1.02 -1.17 10.15
N SER A 37 -1.17 -0.23 11.09
CA SER A 37 0.00 0.35 11.73
C SER A 37 0.83 -0.71 12.46
N THR A 38 2.14 -0.60 12.36
CA THR A 38 3.08 -1.37 13.17
C THR A 38 3.07 -0.90 14.61
N ASP A 39 3.13 -1.85 15.53
CA ASP A 39 3.34 -1.56 16.94
C ASP A 39 4.76 -1.02 17.15
N ILE A 40 4.90 0.04 17.94
CA ILE A 40 6.20 0.70 18.12
C ILE A 40 7.17 -0.11 18.99
N GLU A 41 6.64 -1.03 19.82
CA GLU A 41 7.46 -1.86 20.72
C GLU A 41 7.86 -3.18 20.05
N THR A 42 6.97 -3.81 19.29
CA THR A 42 7.29 -5.09 18.61
C THR A 42 7.76 -4.91 17.17
N GLY A 43 7.39 -3.80 16.53
CA GLY A 43 7.60 -3.59 15.09
C GLY A 43 6.63 -4.39 14.20
N ASP A 44 5.70 -5.15 14.79
CA ASP A 44 4.77 -6.00 14.06
C ASP A 44 3.44 -5.29 13.79
N SER A 45 2.87 -5.58 12.62
CA SER A 45 1.49 -5.25 12.30
C SER A 45 0.53 -5.97 13.25
N TRP A 46 -0.50 -5.27 13.74
CA TRP A 46 -1.53 -5.89 14.60
C TRP A 46 -2.47 -6.86 13.85
N ASP A 47 -2.36 -6.92 12.52
CA ASP A 47 -3.08 -7.86 11.65
C ASP A 47 -2.10 -8.86 10.99
N GLU A 48 -2.34 -10.15 11.21
CA GLU A 48 -1.46 -11.23 10.70
C GLU A 48 -1.42 -11.29 9.16
N SER A 49 -2.49 -10.86 8.49
CA SER A 49 -2.53 -10.84 7.03
C SER A 49 -1.62 -9.76 6.47
N CYS A 50 -1.43 -8.65 7.19
CA CYS A 50 -0.49 -7.59 6.82
C CYS A 50 0.96 -8.10 6.92
N CYS A 51 1.36 -8.71 8.05
CA CYS A 51 2.68 -9.33 8.19
C CYS A 51 2.99 -10.32 7.05
N LYS A 52 2.02 -11.16 6.68
CA LYS A 52 2.17 -12.15 5.61
C LYS A 52 2.34 -11.50 4.24
N VAL A 53 1.59 -10.43 3.93
CA VAL A 53 1.72 -9.77 2.63
C VAL A 53 3.06 -9.05 2.50
N GLU A 54 3.54 -8.39 3.55
CA GLU A 54 4.84 -7.73 3.57
C GLU A 54 5.97 -8.72 3.23
N SER A 55 6.02 -9.86 3.93
CA SER A 55 7.01 -10.91 3.64
C SER A 55 6.90 -11.50 2.24
N MET A 56 5.71 -11.46 1.63
CA MET A 56 5.50 -11.90 0.24
C MET A 56 5.91 -10.84 -0.78
N LEU A 57 5.84 -9.56 -0.42
CA LEU A 57 6.21 -8.43 -1.27
C LEU A 57 7.72 -8.20 -1.30
N GLU A 58 8.44 -8.45 -0.20
CA GLU A 58 9.91 -8.29 -0.12
C GLU A 58 10.66 -8.85 -1.35
N PRO A 59 10.50 -10.15 -1.73
CA PRO A 59 11.20 -10.69 -2.89
C PRO A 59 10.69 -10.14 -4.23
N LEU A 60 9.45 -9.64 -4.29
CA LEU A 60 8.90 -9.04 -5.51
C LEU A 60 9.44 -7.63 -5.71
N LEU A 61 9.62 -6.87 -4.64
CA LEU A 61 10.20 -5.53 -4.65
C LEU A 61 11.69 -5.55 -5.00
N ASP A 62 12.41 -6.59 -4.57
CA ASP A 62 13.81 -6.79 -4.93
C ASP A 62 13.99 -7.07 -6.44
N GLN A 63 13.06 -7.84 -7.02
CA GLN A 63 13.06 -8.19 -8.45
C GLN A 63 12.37 -7.14 -9.34
N ALA A 64 11.59 -6.23 -8.76
CA ALA A 64 10.85 -5.23 -9.49
C ALA A 64 11.80 -4.22 -10.16
N PRO A 65 11.44 -3.71 -11.35
CA PRO A 65 12.26 -2.71 -12.03
C PRO A 65 12.31 -1.41 -11.23
N GLU A 66 13.39 -0.64 -11.41
CA GLU A 66 13.62 0.65 -10.74
C GLU A 66 12.50 1.67 -11.02
N SER A 67 11.81 1.51 -12.15
CA SER A 67 10.60 2.25 -12.52
C SER A 67 9.34 1.81 -11.73
N THR A 68 9.49 1.00 -10.69
CA THR A 68 8.41 0.63 -9.79
C THR A 68 8.57 1.41 -8.50
N MET A 69 7.56 2.23 -8.20
CA MET A 69 7.45 2.99 -6.97
C MET A 69 6.51 2.24 -6.05
N PHE A 70 7.04 1.75 -4.93
CA PHE A 70 6.24 1.10 -3.91
C PHE A 70 6.03 2.05 -2.74
N MET A 71 4.78 2.23 -2.33
CA MET A 71 4.41 3.09 -1.22
C MET A 71 3.64 2.29 -0.18
N MET A 72 4.16 2.27 1.03
CA MET A 72 3.58 1.56 2.16
C MET A 72 2.89 2.59 3.07
N VAL A 73 1.61 2.37 3.35
CA VAL A 73 0.73 3.32 4.00
C VAL A 73 0.05 2.64 5.17
N GLU A 74 0.29 3.16 6.36
CA GLU A 74 -0.38 2.66 7.55
C GLU A 74 -1.75 3.33 7.72
N VAL A 75 -2.80 2.51 7.89
CA VAL A 75 -4.17 3.00 8.07
C VAL A 75 -4.49 3.43 9.51
N GLY A 76 -3.53 3.25 10.41
CA GLY A 76 -3.65 3.48 11.84
C GLY A 76 -3.83 2.21 12.66
N ASN A 77 -4.07 2.41 13.96
CA ASN A 77 -4.24 1.31 14.92
C ASN A 77 -5.60 0.60 14.75
N LYS A 78 -5.73 -0.55 15.41
CA LYS A 78 -6.92 -1.40 15.33
C LYS A 78 -8.22 -0.67 15.66
N ASP A 79 -8.21 0.21 16.65
CA ASP A 79 -9.40 0.96 17.05
C ASP A 79 -9.76 2.02 16.00
N ALA A 80 -8.79 2.80 15.51
CA ALA A 80 -9.03 3.76 14.43
C ALA A 80 -9.49 3.09 13.13
N TRP A 81 -9.01 1.87 12.83
CA TRP A 81 -9.48 1.11 11.68
C TRP A 81 -10.90 0.59 11.85
N LYS A 82 -11.34 0.21 13.06
CA LYS A 82 -12.72 -0.26 13.28
C LYS A 82 -13.75 0.83 13.03
N GLU A 83 -13.41 2.07 13.37
CA GLU A 83 -14.29 3.22 13.16
C GLU A 83 -14.70 3.37 11.67
N ASP A 84 -15.98 3.56 11.41
CA ASP A 84 -16.49 3.91 10.08
C ASP A 84 -16.03 5.31 9.63
N SER A 85 -15.66 6.15 10.59
CA SER A 85 -15.12 7.49 10.33
C SER A 85 -13.68 7.49 9.81
N ASN A 86 -13.03 6.32 9.72
CA ASN A 86 -11.66 6.21 9.24
C ASN A 86 -11.46 6.87 7.87
N MET A 87 -10.45 7.72 7.76
CA MET A 87 -10.19 8.53 6.57
C MET A 87 -9.96 7.67 5.32
N PHE A 88 -9.32 6.52 5.44
CA PHE A 88 -9.03 5.63 4.30
C PHE A 88 -10.26 4.89 3.79
N LYS A 89 -11.21 4.58 4.68
CA LYS A 89 -12.52 4.02 4.28
C LYS A 89 -13.36 5.04 3.52
N LYS A 90 -13.30 6.31 3.94
CA LYS A 90 -14.05 7.43 3.33
C LYS A 90 -13.30 8.12 2.18
N HIS A 91 -12.02 7.84 2.00
CA HIS A 91 -11.19 8.48 1.00
C HIS A 91 -11.74 8.19 -0.40
N LYS A 92 -11.88 9.21 -1.25
CA LYS A 92 -12.50 9.06 -2.57
C LYS A 92 -11.76 8.08 -3.48
N VAL A 93 -10.43 8.00 -3.34
CA VAL A 93 -9.57 7.15 -4.16
C VAL A 93 -9.43 5.75 -3.54
N PHE A 94 -9.19 5.68 -2.23
CA PHE A 94 -8.85 4.41 -1.57
C PHE A 94 -10.09 3.59 -1.22
N GLN A 95 -11.13 4.21 -0.67
CA GLN A 95 -12.40 3.54 -0.29
C GLN A 95 -12.18 2.12 0.27
N LEU A 96 -11.30 2.00 1.26
CA LEU A 96 -10.85 0.69 1.74
C LEU A 96 -12.01 -0.08 2.38
N LYS A 97 -12.13 -1.37 2.03
CA LYS A 97 -13.09 -2.29 2.68
C LYS A 97 -12.40 -3.31 3.57
N ALA A 98 -11.15 -3.63 3.28
CA ALA A 98 -10.34 -4.57 4.03
C ALA A 98 -8.88 -4.11 4.09
N ILE A 99 -8.12 -4.69 5.01
CA ILE A 99 -6.66 -4.64 5.03
C ILE A 99 -6.12 -6.09 5.05
N PRO A 100 -4.91 -6.34 4.52
CA PRO A 100 -4.13 -5.42 3.69
C PRO A 100 -4.83 -5.17 2.33
N THR A 101 -4.60 -4.01 1.73
CA THR A 101 -5.10 -3.67 0.39
C THR A 101 -3.97 -3.12 -0.48
N LEU A 102 -3.81 -3.70 -1.66
CA LEU A 102 -2.88 -3.26 -2.69
C LEU A 102 -3.62 -2.50 -3.79
N LEU A 103 -3.12 -1.32 -4.12
CA LEU A 103 -3.62 -0.48 -5.21
C LEU A 103 -2.50 -0.19 -6.20
N VAL A 104 -2.77 -0.39 -7.49
CA VAL A 104 -1.91 0.10 -8.57
C VAL A 104 -2.55 1.37 -9.10
N LEU A 105 -1.84 2.48 -9.02
CA LEU A 105 -2.32 3.78 -9.45
C LEU A 105 -1.74 4.11 -10.84
N THR A 106 -2.57 4.68 -11.71
CA THR A 106 -2.13 5.30 -12.98
C THR A 106 -2.09 6.82 -12.88
N SER A 107 -2.75 7.39 -11.88
CA SER A 107 -2.64 8.80 -11.52
C SER A 107 -2.90 8.94 -10.02
N PRO A 108 -2.61 10.11 -9.40
CA PRO A 108 -2.85 10.34 -7.98
C PRO A 108 -4.29 10.08 -7.52
N GLU A 109 -5.25 10.15 -8.45
CA GLU A 109 -6.68 10.00 -8.17
C GLU A 109 -7.31 8.79 -8.89
N SER A 110 -6.53 7.99 -9.63
CA SER A 110 -7.03 6.89 -10.45
C SER A 110 -6.35 5.56 -10.14
N VAL A 111 -7.17 4.57 -9.79
CA VAL A 111 -6.77 3.20 -9.49
C VAL A 111 -6.95 2.35 -10.74
N ALA A 112 -5.87 1.74 -11.23
CA ALA A 112 -5.90 0.79 -12.34
C ALA A 112 -6.22 -0.64 -11.88
N LYS A 113 -5.67 -1.06 -10.74
CA LYS A 113 -5.91 -2.39 -10.18
C LYS A 113 -6.00 -2.33 -8.67
N ARG A 114 -6.88 -3.15 -8.10
CA ARG A 114 -7.12 -3.23 -6.66
C ARG A 114 -7.18 -4.69 -6.24
N VAL A 115 -6.50 -5.01 -5.15
CA VAL A 115 -6.51 -6.32 -4.50
C VAL A 115 -6.70 -6.07 -3.01
N GLU A 116 -7.75 -6.63 -2.42
CA GLU A 116 -8.13 -6.37 -1.02
C GLU A 116 -8.19 -7.68 -0.22
N GLY A 117 -7.78 -7.60 1.05
CA GLY A 117 -7.92 -8.66 2.04
C GLY A 117 -7.20 -9.96 1.65
N PRO A 118 -7.86 -11.13 1.69
CA PRO A 118 -7.20 -12.41 1.48
C PRO A 118 -6.62 -12.59 0.06
N ALA A 119 -7.11 -11.83 -0.93
CA ALA A 119 -6.55 -11.86 -2.28
C ALA A 119 -5.10 -11.32 -2.33
N CYS A 120 -4.71 -10.48 -1.36
CA CYS A 120 -3.33 -10.01 -1.20
C CYS A 120 -2.38 -11.15 -0.79
N LEU A 121 -2.91 -12.25 -0.24
CA LEU A 121 -2.12 -13.41 0.18
C LEU A 121 -1.88 -14.42 -0.96
N ASP A 122 -2.36 -14.11 -2.18
CA ASP A 122 -2.13 -14.97 -3.34
C ASP A 122 -0.88 -14.53 -4.11
N LYS A 123 0.15 -15.38 -4.08
CA LYS A 123 1.43 -15.13 -4.76
C LYS A 123 1.26 -14.84 -6.25
N LYS A 124 0.31 -15.51 -6.93
CA LYS A 124 0.11 -15.30 -8.37
C LYS A 124 -0.41 -13.90 -8.64
N VAL A 125 -1.40 -13.48 -7.85
CA VAL A 125 -1.99 -12.14 -7.95
C VAL A 125 -0.93 -11.07 -7.70
N LEU A 126 -0.10 -11.25 -6.66
CA LEU A 126 1.01 -10.34 -6.38
C LEU A 126 2.02 -10.30 -7.52
N SER A 127 2.49 -11.45 -8.02
CA SER A 127 3.44 -11.47 -9.14
C SER A 127 2.89 -10.76 -10.38
N GLU A 128 1.60 -10.90 -10.70
CA GLU A 128 0.96 -10.15 -11.79
C GLU A 128 0.86 -8.63 -11.54
N LEU A 129 0.93 -8.18 -10.28
CA LEU A 129 0.99 -6.75 -9.96
C LEU A 129 2.39 -6.16 -10.17
N PHE A 130 3.45 -6.96 -10.10
CA PHE A 130 4.83 -6.50 -10.22
C PHE A 130 5.46 -6.78 -11.60
N ASN A 131 4.86 -7.68 -12.39
CA ASN A 131 5.19 -7.88 -13.81
C ASN A 131 4.64 -6.75 -14.70
#